data_AF-A0A836RP68-F1
#
_entry.id   AF-A0A836RP68-F1
#
_cell.length_a   1.000
_cell.length_b   1.000
_cell.length_c   1.000
_cell.angle_alpha   90.00
_cell.angle_beta   90.00
_cell.angle_gamma   90.00
#
_symmetry.space_group_name_H-M   'P 1'
#
loop_
_entity.id
_entity.type
_entity.pdbx_description
1 polymer ?
#
loop_
_entity_poly.entity_id
_entity_poly.type
_entity_poly.pdbx_seq_one_letter_code
_entity_poly.pdbx_strand_id
1 'polypeptide(L)'
;MSTAGKLTPSERRTLDAKRSPSFFTFLDSARRYFKTGQEAYARHAVETLDRIVQRYRRDPNSDCDWPEETHSGDILAAWDAFEECPLLSDEQRLQYTRVFLRFMRSLRRHVSDYARIGRNDRVTWNHTTFPLLGLYFGSRYFRDYYALPEADEYLAKARACFRAQARSWKPQEDADTYLIITMGHTVRYCLAEWELEFFRSGRARRFGDYVISICDSRGWLSGFGDSGIGRAPILIKRALPILFWWYRDPGYLWVLEHVTDGKWRNPFHRNVKPRRPDQFAGLRVFPLDRQLYEYTRRRPFYGGPLSPPNVPPEAAFDKIAFRESWDKNAQYLLLDGFGRGKHLHFDTNAIIVLVDRGERWLIDHDYLTRNSTEHNMVSVMRNGRADRLVPSCAGLICQADVGGRIGLVSTEVRDYCGVGDSAALNRRIGEHLYRSGRTLS
;
A
#
# COMPACT_ATOMS: atom_id res chain seq x y z
N MET A 1 26.49 -18.75 -21.05
CA MET A 1 25.94 -17.47 -21.56
C MET A 1 24.89 -17.80 -22.60
N SER A 2 23.60 -17.64 -22.27
CA SER A 2 22.50 -17.85 -23.21
C SER A 2 22.54 -16.72 -24.24
N THR A 3 22.68 -17.05 -25.52
CA THR A 3 22.53 -16.10 -26.64
C THR A 3 21.10 -15.59 -26.64
N ALA A 4 20.86 -14.47 -25.97
CA ALA A 4 19.58 -13.78 -26.01
C ALA A 4 19.34 -13.29 -27.45
N GLY A 5 18.30 -13.80 -28.10
CA GLY A 5 17.95 -13.46 -29.47
C GLY A 5 17.65 -11.96 -29.64
N LYS A 6 17.92 -11.42 -30.83
CA LYS A 6 17.55 -10.05 -31.22
C LYS A 6 16.03 -9.89 -31.13
N LEU A 7 15.56 -8.74 -30.62
CA LEU A 7 14.13 -8.39 -30.60
C LEU A 7 13.49 -8.56 -31.98
N THR A 8 12.33 -9.20 -31.99
CA THR A 8 11.48 -9.36 -33.16
C THR A 8 10.97 -8.00 -33.65
N PRO A 9 10.63 -7.87 -34.94
CA PRO A 9 10.01 -6.66 -35.50
C PRO A 9 8.67 -6.26 -34.84
N SER A 10 7.99 -7.21 -34.16
CA SER A 10 6.78 -6.94 -33.37
C SER A 10 7.13 -6.29 -32.03
N GLU A 11 8.17 -6.79 -31.34
CA GLU A 11 8.65 -6.21 -30.09
C GLU A 11 9.20 -4.79 -30.27
N ARG A 12 9.87 -4.51 -31.40
CA ARG A 12 10.30 -3.15 -31.77
C ARG A 12 9.10 -2.22 -32.02
N ARG A 13 8.10 -2.67 -32.77
CA ARG A 13 6.87 -1.89 -33.01
C ARG A 13 6.04 -1.66 -31.75
N THR A 14 6.12 -2.55 -30.77
CA THR A 14 5.42 -2.39 -29.47
C THR A 14 6.12 -1.39 -28.55
N LEU A 15 7.43 -1.17 -28.70
CA LEU A 15 8.16 -0.10 -28.02
C LEU A 15 7.73 1.29 -28.54
N ASP A 16 7.52 1.41 -29.86
CA ASP A 16 7.11 2.65 -30.54
C ASP A 16 5.60 2.97 -30.46
N ALA A 17 4.74 1.98 -30.18
CA ALA A 17 3.30 2.15 -30.24
C ALA A 17 2.74 2.92 -29.02
N LYS A 18 2.50 4.23 -29.23
CA LYS A 18 1.58 5.08 -28.45
C LYS A 18 1.95 5.39 -26.99
N ARG A 19 3.23 5.63 -26.66
CA ARG A 19 3.59 6.33 -25.41
C ARG A 19 4.18 7.69 -25.70
N SER A 20 3.64 8.73 -25.06
CA SER A 20 4.28 10.04 -25.03
C SER A 20 5.71 9.86 -24.49
N PRO A 21 6.74 10.48 -25.11
CA PRO A 21 8.10 10.42 -24.57
C PRO A 21 8.10 11.03 -23.16
N SER A 22 8.31 10.17 -22.17
CA SER A 22 8.22 10.47 -20.74
C SER A 22 9.28 9.72 -19.97
N PHE A 23 9.64 10.20 -18.79
CA PHE A 23 10.60 9.50 -17.93
C PHE A 23 10.09 8.11 -17.52
N PHE A 24 8.77 7.89 -17.49
CA PHE A 24 8.20 6.56 -17.28
C PHE A 24 8.47 5.60 -18.45
N THR A 25 8.44 6.09 -19.69
CA THR A 25 8.83 5.31 -20.88
C THR A 25 10.33 4.99 -20.87
N PHE A 26 11.16 5.94 -20.44
CA PHE A 26 12.59 5.70 -20.18
C PHE A 26 12.77 4.57 -19.15
N LEU A 27 12.06 4.63 -18.02
CA LEU A 27 12.14 3.62 -16.96
C LEU A 27 11.82 2.20 -17.45
N ASP A 28 10.76 2.03 -18.24
CA ASP A 28 10.41 0.70 -18.81
C ASP A 28 11.55 0.16 -19.69
N SER A 29 12.13 1.02 -20.52
CA SER A 29 13.23 0.68 -21.42
C SER A 29 14.50 0.33 -20.66
N ALA A 30 14.91 1.18 -19.70
CA ALA A 30 16.08 0.97 -18.86
C ALA A 30 15.96 -0.33 -18.06
N ARG A 31 14.80 -0.61 -17.44
CA ARG A 31 14.57 -1.86 -16.69
C ARG A 31 14.70 -3.11 -17.56
N ARG A 32 14.22 -3.07 -18.81
CA ARG A 32 14.37 -4.20 -19.74
C ARG A 32 15.82 -4.36 -20.17
N TYR A 33 16.54 -3.26 -20.40
CA TYR A 33 17.96 -3.29 -20.66
C TYR A 33 18.73 -3.92 -19.49
N PHE A 34 18.54 -3.46 -18.26
CA PHE A 34 19.20 -4.02 -17.07
C PHE A 34 18.94 -5.52 -16.87
N LYS A 35 17.73 -6.00 -17.20
CA LYS A 35 17.37 -7.41 -17.05
C LYS A 35 17.93 -8.31 -18.14
N THR A 36 18.17 -7.78 -19.34
CA THR A 36 18.42 -8.61 -20.54
C THR A 36 19.77 -8.35 -21.20
N GLY A 37 20.39 -7.19 -20.94
CA GLY A 37 21.58 -6.71 -21.65
C GLY A 37 21.33 -6.37 -23.12
N GLN A 38 20.08 -6.41 -23.61
CA GLN A 38 19.81 -6.21 -25.03
C GLN A 38 19.89 -4.73 -25.42
N GLU A 39 20.84 -4.42 -26.30
CA GLU A 39 21.14 -3.07 -26.78
C GLU A 39 19.91 -2.32 -27.36
N ALA A 40 18.97 -3.04 -27.96
CA ALA A 40 17.78 -2.43 -28.54
C ALA A 40 16.92 -1.68 -27.50
N TYR A 41 16.86 -2.16 -26.25
CA TYR A 41 16.18 -1.44 -25.18
C TYR A 41 16.96 -0.21 -24.72
N ALA A 42 18.28 -0.27 -24.70
CA ALA A 42 19.12 0.88 -24.39
C ALA A 42 18.97 1.97 -25.47
N ARG A 43 18.98 1.61 -26.77
CA ARG A 43 18.72 2.56 -27.87
C ARG A 43 17.36 3.26 -27.74
N HIS A 44 16.31 2.50 -27.45
CA HIS A 44 14.99 3.07 -27.22
C HIS A 44 14.95 4.00 -25.99
N ALA A 45 15.71 3.68 -24.92
CA ALA A 45 15.85 4.57 -23.77
C ALA A 45 16.56 5.89 -24.15
N VAL A 46 17.63 5.83 -24.94
CA VAL A 46 18.34 7.03 -25.46
C VAL A 46 17.42 7.88 -26.32
N GLU A 47 16.73 7.29 -27.29
CA GLU A 47 15.78 8.01 -28.16
C GLU A 47 14.64 8.67 -27.35
N THR A 48 14.21 8.02 -26.27
CA THR A 48 13.21 8.58 -25.35
C THR A 48 13.78 9.80 -24.61
N LEU A 49 15.01 9.71 -24.09
CA LEU A 49 15.68 10.83 -23.41
C LEU A 49 15.95 12.00 -24.36
N ASP A 50 16.32 11.76 -25.61
CA ASP A 50 16.45 12.82 -26.63
C ASP A 50 15.14 13.60 -26.80
N ARG A 51 14.01 12.90 -26.88
CA ARG A 51 12.69 13.54 -26.99
C ARG A 51 12.32 14.33 -25.71
N ILE A 52 12.70 13.83 -24.53
CA ILE A 52 12.52 14.55 -23.26
C ILE A 52 13.39 15.81 -23.22
N VAL A 53 14.63 15.76 -23.69
CA VAL A 53 15.48 16.96 -23.82
C VAL A 53 14.81 17.99 -24.72
N GLN A 54 14.24 17.58 -25.86
CA GLN A 54 13.49 18.50 -26.73
C GLN A 54 12.24 19.07 -26.05
N ARG A 55 11.52 18.28 -25.23
CA ARG A 55 10.40 18.75 -24.40
C ARG A 55 10.85 19.89 -23.48
N TYR A 56 11.92 19.69 -22.71
CA TYR A 56 12.47 20.69 -21.78
C TYR A 56 13.17 21.88 -22.45
N ARG A 57 13.59 21.75 -23.71
CA ARG A 57 14.07 22.88 -24.53
C ARG A 57 12.93 23.77 -24.98
N ARG A 58 11.80 23.18 -25.40
CA ARG A 58 10.61 23.91 -25.82
C ARG A 58 9.89 24.57 -24.64
N ASP A 59 9.79 23.84 -23.54
CA ASP A 59 9.21 24.33 -22.29
C ASP A 59 10.12 24.00 -21.11
N PRO A 60 10.99 24.95 -20.70
CA PRO A 60 11.83 24.79 -19.52
C PRO A 60 11.07 24.54 -18.22
N ASN A 61 9.78 24.90 -18.16
CA ASN A 61 8.90 24.74 -17.01
C ASN A 61 8.06 23.45 -17.06
N SER A 62 8.32 22.58 -18.05
CA SER A 62 7.64 21.29 -18.20
C SER A 62 7.64 20.52 -16.86
N ASP A 63 6.44 20.17 -16.42
CA ASP A 63 6.24 19.41 -15.19
C ASP A 63 6.15 17.91 -15.45
N CYS A 64 6.20 17.14 -14.38
CA CYS A 64 5.95 15.70 -14.45
C CYS A 64 4.46 15.38 -14.53
N ASP A 65 4.13 14.33 -15.28
CA ASP A 65 2.79 13.74 -15.27
C ASP A 65 2.63 12.72 -14.12
N TRP A 66 1.41 12.19 -13.96
CA TRP A 66 1.11 11.25 -12.87
C TRP A 66 1.96 9.96 -12.90
N PRO A 67 2.17 9.29 -14.06
CA PRO A 67 3.14 8.19 -14.16
C PRO A 67 4.57 8.57 -13.74
N GLU A 68 5.06 9.74 -14.15
CA GLU A 68 6.40 10.23 -13.79
C GLU A 68 6.50 10.53 -12.27
N GLU A 69 5.50 11.15 -11.66
CA GLU A 69 5.46 11.42 -10.22
C GLU A 69 5.44 10.11 -9.40
N THR A 70 4.51 9.21 -9.72
CA THR A 70 4.29 7.96 -8.97
C THR A 70 5.42 6.93 -9.14
N HIS A 71 6.28 7.10 -10.13
CA HIS A 71 7.47 6.27 -10.35
C HIS A 71 8.78 7.05 -10.23
N SER A 72 8.73 8.28 -9.70
CA SER A 72 9.89 9.18 -9.65
C SER A 72 11.11 8.56 -8.95
N GLY A 73 10.90 7.84 -7.85
CA GLY A 73 11.98 7.11 -7.16
C GLY A 73 12.63 6.01 -8.02
N ASP A 74 11.85 5.33 -8.85
CA ASP A 74 12.36 4.34 -9.80
C ASP A 74 13.09 4.98 -10.96
N ILE A 75 12.53 6.06 -11.50
CA ILE A 75 13.09 6.81 -12.61
C ILE A 75 14.48 7.33 -12.26
N LEU A 76 14.62 7.98 -11.10
CA LEU A 76 15.90 8.57 -10.68
C LEU A 76 16.93 7.51 -10.29
N ALA A 77 16.52 6.41 -9.64
CA ALA A 77 17.42 5.28 -9.39
C ALA A 77 17.84 4.57 -10.68
N ALA A 78 16.97 4.50 -11.70
CA ALA A 78 17.31 3.94 -12.99
C ALA A 78 18.28 4.83 -13.77
N TRP A 79 18.20 6.16 -13.62
CA TRP A 79 19.15 7.08 -14.23
C TRP A 79 20.57 6.87 -13.69
N ASP A 80 20.72 6.81 -12.37
CA ASP A 80 22.01 6.53 -11.69
C ASP A 80 22.70 5.29 -12.28
N ALA A 81 21.93 4.21 -12.54
CA ALA A 81 22.47 3.00 -13.17
C ALA A 81 22.61 3.06 -14.71
N PHE A 82 21.89 3.95 -15.40
CA PHE A 82 21.87 4.02 -16.87
C PHE A 82 22.88 5.02 -17.43
N GLU A 83 23.32 6.01 -16.65
CA GLU A 83 24.24 7.07 -17.09
C GLU A 83 25.56 6.52 -17.68
N GLU A 84 26.02 5.37 -17.17
CA GLU A 84 27.23 4.69 -17.63
C GLU A 84 27.02 3.86 -18.91
N CYS A 85 25.83 3.90 -19.51
CA CYS A 85 25.54 3.17 -20.74
C CYS A 85 26.53 3.55 -21.85
N PRO A 86 27.22 2.57 -22.48
CA PRO A 86 28.26 2.85 -23.47
C PRO A 86 27.74 3.45 -24.78
N LEU A 87 26.41 3.51 -24.96
CA LEU A 87 25.79 4.19 -26.09
C LEU A 87 25.75 5.71 -25.93
N LEU A 88 26.05 6.23 -24.73
CA LEU A 88 25.97 7.65 -24.42
C LEU A 88 27.29 8.36 -24.70
N SER A 89 27.23 9.39 -25.55
CA SER A 89 28.30 10.40 -25.61
C SER A 89 28.30 11.28 -24.35
N ASP A 90 29.44 11.91 -24.05
CA ASP A 90 29.56 12.83 -22.92
C ASP A 90 28.58 14.01 -23.00
N GLU A 91 28.33 14.51 -24.22
CA GLU A 91 27.36 15.58 -24.44
C GLU A 91 25.93 15.12 -24.15
N GLN A 92 25.54 13.92 -24.61
CA GLN A 92 24.22 13.36 -24.28
C GLN A 92 24.08 13.14 -22.77
N ARG A 93 25.11 12.59 -22.13
CA ARG A 93 25.13 12.37 -20.67
C ARG A 93 24.87 13.68 -19.93
N LEU A 94 25.59 14.75 -20.27
CA LEU A 94 25.40 16.07 -19.67
C LEU A 94 23.99 16.63 -19.92
N GLN A 95 23.45 16.50 -21.14
CA GLN A 95 22.11 16.97 -21.46
C GLN A 95 21.04 16.22 -20.66
N TYR A 96 21.19 14.90 -20.52
CA TYR A 96 20.26 14.06 -19.77
C TYR A 96 20.33 14.35 -18.28
N THR A 97 21.53 14.42 -17.69
CA THR A 97 21.73 14.82 -16.28
C THR A 97 21.02 16.13 -15.97
N ARG A 98 21.11 17.13 -16.86
CA ARG A 98 20.42 18.43 -16.68
C ARG A 98 18.90 18.30 -16.63
N VAL A 99 18.29 17.44 -17.46
CA VAL A 99 16.82 17.24 -17.40
C VAL A 99 16.41 16.42 -16.18
N PHE A 100 17.21 15.45 -15.74
CA PHE A 100 16.97 14.73 -14.48
C PHE A 100 17.07 15.64 -13.25
N LEU A 101 18.00 16.60 -13.25
CA LEU A 101 18.08 17.61 -12.19
C LEU A 101 16.82 18.48 -12.14
N ARG A 102 16.31 18.92 -13.31
CA ARG A 102 15.07 19.68 -13.41
C ARG A 102 13.86 18.87 -12.93
N PHE A 103 13.76 17.62 -13.37
CA PHE A 103 12.72 16.69 -12.94
C PHE A 103 12.75 16.49 -11.42
N MET A 104 13.91 16.18 -10.83
CA MET A 104 14.03 16.05 -9.39
C MET A 104 13.57 17.31 -8.65
N ARG A 105 14.02 18.50 -9.09
CA ARG A 105 13.60 19.77 -8.47
C ARG A 105 12.10 20.02 -8.57
N SER A 106 11.43 19.60 -9.66
CA SER A 106 9.98 19.76 -9.81
C SER A 106 9.19 18.89 -8.83
N LEU A 107 9.73 17.74 -8.39
CA LEU A 107 9.05 16.84 -7.45
C LEU A 107 8.75 17.50 -6.09
N ARG A 108 9.54 18.50 -5.67
CA ARG A 108 9.33 19.17 -4.37
C ARG A 108 7.93 19.75 -4.22
N ARG A 109 7.35 20.35 -5.27
CA ARG A 109 5.98 20.91 -5.21
C ARG A 109 4.89 19.84 -5.14
N HIS A 110 5.21 18.62 -5.55
CA HIS A 110 4.28 17.49 -5.56
C HIS A 110 4.25 16.73 -4.23
N VAL A 111 5.28 16.90 -3.38
CA VAL A 111 5.28 16.31 -2.04
C VAL A 111 4.23 17.00 -1.17
N SER A 112 3.12 16.29 -0.92
CA SER A 112 2.09 16.75 0.01
C SER A 112 2.67 17.06 1.39
N ASP A 113 2.34 18.24 1.93
CA ASP A 113 2.79 18.74 3.24
C ASP A 113 4.33 18.83 3.41
N TYR A 114 5.09 19.01 2.33
CA TYR A 114 6.58 19.05 2.35
C TYR A 114 7.17 19.93 3.47
N ALA A 115 6.63 21.14 3.66
CA ALA A 115 7.11 22.09 4.65
C ALA A 115 6.99 21.58 6.10
N ARG A 116 6.07 20.64 6.37
CA ARG A 116 5.77 20.11 7.70
C ARG A 116 6.60 18.89 8.09
N ILE A 117 7.17 18.19 7.10
CA ILE A 117 8.06 17.06 7.32
C ILE A 117 9.26 17.51 8.17
N GLY A 118 9.61 16.75 9.20
CA GLY A 118 10.67 17.02 10.17
C GLY A 118 10.23 17.74 11.44
N ARG A 119 8.96 18.19 11.56
CA ARG A 119 8.51 18.98 12.72
C ARG A 119 7.70 18.19 13.75
N ASN A 120 6.91 17.21 13.33
CA ASN A 120 6.01 16.41 14.18
C ASN A 120 5.62 15.10 13.48
N ASP A 121 6.60 14.44 12.89
CA ASP A 121 6.35 13.38 11.92
C ASP A 121 5.73 12.14 12.58
N ARG A 122 4.64 11.68 11.97
CA ARG A 122 3.94 10.44 12.29
C ARG A 122 3.69 9.68 10.98
N VAL A 123 2.64 8.87 10.95
CA VAL A 123 2.15 8.19 9.75
C VAL A 123 1.92 9.18 8.60
N THR A 124 2.13 8.70 7.38
CA THR A 124 2.05 9.44 6.12
C THR A 124 1.19 8.68 5.11
N TRP A 125 1.13 9.17 3.87
CA TRP A 125 0.32 8.61 2.79
C TRP A 125 1.04 8.69 1.43
N ASN A 126 0.41 8.12 0.40
CA ASN A 126 1.02 7.92 -0.91
C ASN A 126 1.47 9.23 -1.61
N HIS A 127 0.66 10.29 -1.62
CA HIS A 127 1.02 11.56 -2.28
C HIS A 127 2.15 12.32 -1.57
N THR A 128 2.47 11.99 -0.32
CA THR A 128 3.73 12.45 0.28
C THR A 128 4.88 11.56 -0.13
N THR A 129 4.69 10.23 -0.13
CA THR A 129 5.80 9.29 -0.30
C THR A 129 6.26 9.07 -1.75
N PHE A 130 5.38 9.18 -2.74
CA PHE A 130 5.72 9.05 -4.17
C PHE A 130 6.83 10.02 -4.59
N PRO A 131 6.60 11.35 -4.64
CA PRO A 131 7.60 12.31 -5.06
C PRO A 131 8.77 12.41 -4.09
N LEU A 132 8.57 12.13 -2.80
CA LEU A 132 9.65 12.17 -1.80
C LEU A 132 10.66 11.05 -2.02
N LEU A 133 10.23 9.88 -2.51
CA LEU A 133 11.15 8.81 -2.89
C LEU A 133 11.97 9.18 -4.14
N GLY A 134 11.36 9.92 -5.07
CA GLY A 134 12.06 10.55 -6.19
C GLY A 134 13.11 11.55 -5.72
N LEU A 135 12.73 12.51 -4.87
CA LEU A 135 13.67 13.44 -4.25
C LEU A 135 14.81 12.70 -3.55
N TYR A 136 14.52 11.62 -2.82
CA TYR A 136 15.54 10.83 -2.14
C TYR A 136 16.57 10.21 -3.10
N PHE A 137 16.14 9.41 -4.08
CA PHE A 137 17.08 8.75 -5.00
C PHE A 137 17.83 9.75 -5.88
N GLY A 138 17.14 10.78 -6.37
CA GLY A 138 17.81 11.85 -7.13
C GLY A 138 18.83 12.61 -6.29
N SER A 139 18.49 12.94 -5.03
CA SER A 139 19.40 13.70 -4.16
C SER A 139 20.63 12.89 -3.77
N ARG A 140 20.53 11.57 -3.61
CA ARG A 140 21.71 10.72 -3.42
C ARG A 140 22.69 10.87 -4.58
N TYR A 141 22.19 10.69 -5.81
CA TYR A 141 22.97 10.86 -7.02
C TYR A 141 23.58 12.27 -7.13
N PHE A 142 22.78 13.33 -7.01
CA PHE A 142 23.28 14.71 -7.19
C PHE A 142 24.16 15.21 -6.04
N ARG A 143 23.97 14.71 -4.82
CA ARG A 143 24.89 14.97 -3.70
C ARG A 143 26.25 14.32 -3.98
N ASP A 144 26.24 13.03 -4.32
CA ASP A 144 27.46 12.22 -4.39
C ASP A 144 28.33 12.57 -5.60
N TYR A 145 27.73 12.90 -6.75
CA TYR A 145 28.48 13.18 -7.99
C TYR A 145 28.58 14.66 -8.37
N TYR A 146 27.73 15.54 -7.81
CA TYR A 146 27.67 16.96 -8.21
C TYR A 146 27.68 17.95 -7.03
N ALA A 147 27.79 17.47 -5.78
CA ALA A 147 27.79 18.31 -4.58
C ALA A 147 26.61 19.31 -4.53
N LEU A 148 25.41 18.87 -4.97
CA LEU A 148 24.24 19.73 -5.06
C LEU A 148 23.79 20.21 -3.65
N PRO A 149 23.78 21.54 -3.37
CA PRO A 149 23.56 22.05 -2.01
C PRO A 149 22.20 21.68 -1.39
N GLU A 150 21.12 21.70 -2.17
CA GLU A 150 19.78 21.39 -1.67
C GLU A 150 19.53 19.89 -1.42
N ALA A 151 20.43 19.01 -1.88
CA ALA A 151 20.26 17.57 -1.76
C ALA A 151 20.17 17.12 -0.29
N ASP A 152 20.95 17.74 0.60
CA ASP A 152 20.95 17.40 2.03
C ASP A 152 19.61 17.70 2.70
N GLU A 153 18.92 18.79 2.31
CA GLU A 153 17.56 19.08 2.80
C GLU A 153 16.60 17.96 2.39
N TYR A 154 16.65 17.55 1.12
CA TYR A 154 15.74 16.56 0.55
C TYR A 154 15.96 15.18 1.20
N LEU A 155 17.22 14.80 1.42
CA LEU A 155 17.58 13.57 2.13
C LEU A 155 17.13 13.60 3.60
N ALA A 156 17.31 14.73 4.29
CA ALA A 156 16.85 14.89 5.67
C ALA A 156 15.32 14.78 5.77
N LYS A 157 14.58 15.36 4.81
CA LYS A 157 13.12 15.25 4.71
C LYS A 157 12.67 13.82 4.46
N ALA A 158 13.28 13.12 3.51
CA ALA A 158 13.00 11.71 3.25
C ALA A 158 13.23 10.86 4.51
N ARG A 159 14.38 11.06 5.19
CA ARG A 159 14.70 10.36 6.43
C ARG A 159 13.67 10.60 7.53
N ALA A 160 13.28 11.84 7.74
CA ALA A 160 12.31 12.19 8.78
C ALA A 160 10.93 11.54 8.50
N CYS A 161 10.45 11.62 7.27
CA CYS A 161 9.19 11.02 6.82
C CYS A 161 9.17 9.49 6.96
N PHE A 162 10.12 8.80 6.32
CA PHE A 162 10.10 7.34 6.26
C PHE A 162 10.45 6.69 7.61
N ARG A 163 11.35 7.28 8.41
CA ARG A 163 11.58 6.80 9.79
C ARG A 163 10.36 6.99 10.66
N ALA A 164 9.60 8.07 10.45
CA ALA A 164 8.36 8.28 11.18
C ALA A 164 7.32 7.21 10.83
N GLN A 165 7.09 6.96 9.54
CA GLN A 165 6.20 5.91 9.06
C GLN A 165 6.63 4.52 9.53
N ALA A 166 7.93 4.20 9.52
CA ALA A 166 8.49 2.93 9.98
C ALA A 166 8.21 2.60 11.46
N ARG A 167 7.80 3.59 12.27
CA ARG A 167 7.36 3.38 13.66
C ARG A 167 5.92 2.87 13.77
N SER A 168 5.19 2.79 12.66
CA SER A 168 3.83 2.23 12.55
C SER A 168 3.83 1.05 11.56
N TRP A 169 2.98 0.05 11.80
CA TRP A 169 2.76 -1.05 10.83
C TRP A 169 1.69 -0.71 9.78
N LYS A 170 0.99 0.43 9.93
CA LYS A 170 -0.04 0.93 9.01
C LYS A 170 0.21 2.41 8.65
N PRO A 171 -0.03 2.85 7.41
CA PRO A 171 0.05 4.27 7.05
C PRO A 171 -1.21 5.03 7.48
N GLN A 172 -1.30 6.30 7.10
CA GLN A 172 -2.50 7.13 7.30
C GLN A 172 -3.71 6.63 6.50
N GLU A 173 -3.47 5.86 5.45
CA GLU A 173 -4.50 5.40 4.53
C GLU A 173 -5.32 4.27 5.14
N ASP A 174 -6.65 4.44 5.14
CA ASP A 174 -7.59 3.36 5.36
C ASP A 174 -8.25 2.98 4.04
N ALA A 175 -7.40 2.49 3.14
CA ALA A 175 -7.83 1.92 1.88
C ALA A 175 -6.86 0.82 1.50
N ASP A 176 -7.38 -0.34 1.12
CA ASP A 176 -6.61 -1.58 1.03
C ASP A 176 -5.51 -1.54 -0.05
N THR A 177 -5.79 -0.98 -1.22
CA THR A 177 -4.81 -0.87 -2.31
C THR A 177 -3.77 0.22 -2.04
N TYR A 178 -4.14 1.26 -1.31
CA TYR A 178 -3.31 2.43 -1.03
C TYR A 178 -2.31 2.19 0.09
N LEU A 179 -2.70 1.47 1.16
CA LEU A 179 -1.77 1.19 2.26
C LEU A 179 -0.52 0.41 1.79
N ILE A 180 -0.65 -0.44 0.77
CA ILE A 180 0.47 -1.19 0.20
C ILE A 180 1.49 -0.26 -0.46
N ILE A 181 1.03 0.85 -1.04
CA ILE A 181 1.87 1.81 -1.74
C ILE A 181 2.82 2.48 -0.73
N THR A 182 2.25 3.13 0.29
CA THR A 182 3.03 3.86 1.30
C THR A 182 3.95 2.94 2.09
N MET A 183 3.48 1.75 2.46
CA MET A 183 4.32 0.77 3.16
C MET A 183 5.39 0.19 2.24
N GLY A 184 5.11 0.00 0.96
CA GLY A 184 6.09 -0.39 -0.05
C GLY A 184 7.20 0.64 -0.23
N HIS A 185 6.86 1.93 -0.27
CA HIS A 185 7.86 3.02 -0.29
C HIS A 185 8.70 3.05 1.00
N THR A 186 8.07 2.86 2.15
CA THR A 186 8.76 2.79 3.45
C THR A 186 9.76 1.63 3.48
N VAL A 187 9.33 0.43 3.05
CA VAL A 187 10.21 -0.74 2.91
C VAL A 187 11.38 -0.43 1.98
N ARG A 188 11.12 0.18 0.82
CA ARG A 188 12.17 0.51 -0.15
C ARG A 188 13.19 1.49 0.42
N TYR A 189 12.74 2.54 1.10
CA TYR A 189 13.64 3.48 1.78
C TYR A 189 14.46 2.77 2.87
N CYS A 190 13.81 2.02 3.75
CA CYS A 190 14.48 1.28 4.84
C CYS A 190 15.56 0.33 4.32
N LEU A 191 15.32 -0.36 3.20
CA LEU A 191 16.32 -1.24 2.59
C LEU A 191 17.46 -0.45 1.92
N ALA A 192 17.15 0.66 1.26
CA ALA A 192 18.16 1.50 0.59
C ALA A 192 19.13 2.20 1.58
N GLU A 193 18.66 2.51 2.78
CA GLU A 193 19.46 3.10 3.87
C GLU A 193 19.94 2.07 4.90
N TRP A 194 19.56 0.79 4.74
CA TRP A 194 19.79 -0.25 5.73
C TRP A 194 19.26 0.07 7.15
N GLU A 195 18.20 0.87 7.22
CA GLU A 195 17.47 1.26 8.44
C GLU A 195 16.40 0.21 8.75
N LEU A 196 16.84 -0.92 9.31
CA LEU A 196 16.05 -2.16 9.40
C LEU A 196 15.12 -2.27 10.61
N GLU A 197 14.94 -1.20 11.39
CA GLU A 197 14.13 -1.25 12.62
C GLU A 197 12.67 -1.63 12.37
N PHE A 198 12.09 -1.22 11.24
CA PHE A 198 10.74 -1.64 10.81
C PHE A 198 10.61 -3.17 10.74
N PHE A 199 11.68 -3.85 10.30
CA PHE A 199 11.75 -5.29 10.21
C PHE A 199 12.10 -5.94 11.56
N ARG A 200 13.13 -5.44 12.25
CA ARG A 200 13.63 -6.03 13.52
C ARG A 200 12.59 -5.96 14.64
N SER A 201 11.80 -4.88 14.69
CA SER A 201 10.76 -4.69 15.70
C SER A 201 9.50 -5.55 15.50
N GLY A 202 9.39 -6.31 14.40
CA GLY A 202 8.19 -7.08 14.06
C GLY A 202 7.04 -6.27 13.47
N ARG A 203 7.18 -4.95 13.28
CA ARG A 203 6.15 -4.13 12.61
C ARG A 203 5.92 -4.57 11.16
N ALA A 204 6.98 -4.91 10.42
CA ALA A 204 6.86 -5.45 9.07
C ALA A 204 6.13 -6.80 9.04
N ARG A 205 6.31 -7.63 10.08
CA ARG A 205 5.57 -8.89 10.25
C ARG A 205 4.08 -8.61 10.50
N ARG A 206 3.76 -7.67 11.40
CA ARG A 206 2.38 -7.26 11.66
C ARG A 206 1.69 -6.70 10.41
N PHE A 207 2.40 -5.93 9.59
CA PHE A 207 1.92 -5.48 8.28
C PHE A 207 1.62 -6.66 7.34
N GLY A 208 2.54 -7.63 7.22
CA GLY A 208 2.30 -8.82 6.40
C GLY A 208 1.10 -9.64 6.87
N ASP A 209 0.99 -9.85 8.17
CA ASP A 209 -0.14 -10.56 8.79
C ASP A 209 -1.47 -9.82 8.56
N TYR A 210 -1.45 -8.49 8.62
CA TYR A 210 -2.59 -7.65 8.31
C TYR A 210 -3.01 -7.80 6.84
N VAL A 211 -2.06 -7.71 5.90
CA VAL A 211 -2.32 -7.88 4.46
C VAL A 211 -2.91 -9.25 4.14
N ILE A 212 -2.43 -10.32 4.79
CA ILE A 212 -3.02 -11.65 4.66
C ILE A 212 -4.47 -11.66 5.16
N SER A 213 -4.71 -11.01 6.30
CA SER A 213 -5.99 -11.10 7.00
C SER A 213 -7.09 -10.26 6.37
N ILE A 214 -6.77 -9.18 5.66
CA ILE A 214 -7.72 -8.38 4.89
C ILE A 214 -8.02 -8.94 3.49
N CYS A 215 -7.46 -10.11 3.15
CA CYS A 215 -7.73 -10.81 1.91
C CYS A 215 -8.50 -12.10 2.18
N ASP A 216 -9.47 -12.46 1.34
CA ASP A 216 -10.21 -13.73 1.47
C ASP A 216 -9.30 -14.95 1.22
N SER A 217 -9.83 -16.18 1.33
CA SER A 217 -9.01 -17.40 1.20
C SER A 217 -8.44 -17.62 -0.21
N ARG A 218 -8.90 -16.87 -1.21
CA ARG A 218 -8.31 -16.83 -2.56
C ARG A 218 -7.22 -15.77 -2.69
N GLY A 219 -6.98 -15.00 -1.62
CA GLY A 219 -6.09 -13.86 -1.58
C GLY A 219 -6.67 -12.60 -2.19
N TRP A 220 -7.96 -12.56 -2.55
CA TRP A 220 -8.56 -11.37 -3.12
C TRP A 220 -8.83 -10.34 -2.03
N LEU A 221 -8.54 -9.07 -2.30
CA LEU A 221 -8.73 -7.95 -1.36
C LEU A 221 -10.21 -7.77 -0.98
N SER A 222 -10.47 -7.30 0.24
CA SER A 222 -11.84 -7.17 0.77
C SER A 222 -12.58 -5.92 0.31
N GLY A 223 -11.88 -4.82 0.00
CA GLY A 223 -12.48 -3.63 -0.58
C GLY A 223 -12.96 -2.56 0.39
N PHE A 224 -12.12 -2.11 1.32
CA PHE A 224 -12.43 -0.95 2.20
C PHE A 224 -11.72 0.33 1.73
N GLY A 225 -12.31 1.48 2.03
CA GLY A 225 -11.89 2.78 1.51
C GLY A 225 -11.93 2.83 -0.01
N ASP A 226 -11.20 3.77 -0.63
CA ASP A 226 -11.13 3.82 -2.09
C ASP A 226 -10.47 2.56 -2.66
N SER A 227 -11.29 1.66 -3.19
CA SER A 227 -10.89 0.32 -3.63
C SER A 227 -11.65 -0.12 -4.88
N GLY A 228 -10.91 -0.62 -5.87
CA GLY A 228 -11.52 -1.22 -7.05
C GLY A 228 -11.96 -2.67 -6.80
N ILE A 229 -13.04 -3.10 -7.46
CA ILE A 229 -13.43 -4.52 -7.48
C ILE A 229 -12.37 -5.32 -8.24
N GLY A 230 -11.77 -6.31 -7.59
CA GLY A 230 -10.70 -7.12 -8.19
C GLY A 230 -10.74 -8.58 -7.77
N ARG A 231 -10.43 -9.49 -8.72
CA ARG A 231 -10.32 -10.94 -8.51
C ARG A 231 -8.86 -11.42 -8.64
N ALA A 232 -7.96 -10.72 -7.97
CA ALA A 232 -6.52 -11.02 -8.04
C ALA A 232 -5.85 -10.83 -6.68
N PRO A 233 -4.84 -11.66 -6.34
CA PRO A 233 -4.12 -11.56 -5.07
C PRO A 233 -3.06 -10.46 -5.07
N ILE A 234 -3.44 -9.24 -5.45
CA ILE A 234 -2.51 -8.14 -5.73
C ILE A 234 -1.78 -7.64 -4.48
N LEU A 235 -2.47 -7.54 -3.34
CA LEU A 235 -1.86 -7.05 -2.09
C LEU A 235 -0.81 -8.06 -1.58
N ILE A 236 -1.19 -9.33 -1.54
CA ILE A 236 -0.31 -10.43 -1.14
C ILE A 236 0.94 -10.50 -2.04
N LYS A 237 0.77 -10.44 -3.36
CA LYS A 237 1.89 -10.47 -4.32
C LYS A 237 2.82 -9.26 -4.22
N ARG A 238 2.36 -8.14 -3.67
CA ARG A 238 3.19 -6.94 -3.46
C ARG A 238 3.89 -6.95 -2.10
N ALA A 239 3.20 -7.36 -1.03
CA ALA A 239 3.74 -7.30 0.32
C ALA A 239 4.61 -8.50 0.70
N LEU A 240 4.14 -9.73 0.46
CA LEU A 240 4.77 -10.92 1.05
C LEU A 240 6.14 -11.28 0.48
N PRO A 241 6.50 -11.07 -0.81
CA PRO A 241 7.79 -11.52 -1.32
C PRO A 241 9.00 -10.96 -0.56
N ILE A 242 8.98 -9.67 -0.22
CA ILE A 242 10.07 -9.03 0.53
C ILE A 242 10.06 -9.45 2.00
N LEU A 243 8.88 -9.68 2.59
CA LEU A 243 8.76 -10.17 3.95
C LEU A 243 9.23 -11.62 4.08
N PHE A 244 8.95 -12.47 3.07
CA PHE A 244 9.50 -13.82 2.99
C PHE A 244 11.02 -13.79 2.82
N TRP A 245 11.56 -12.91 1.97
CA TRP A 245 13.00 -12.72 1.86
C TRP A 245 13.65 -12.33 3.20
N TRP A 246 13.00 -11.47 3.98
CA TRP A 246 13.55 -11.06 5.27
C TRP A 246 13.40 -12.15 6.35
N TYR A 247 12.18 -12.64 6.59
CA TYR A 247 11.87 -13.53 7.72
C TYR A 247 12.11 -15.01 7.46
N ARG A 248 12.23 -15.43 6.19
CA ARG A 248 12.27 -16.85 5.79
C ARG A 248 11.09 -17.67 6.33
N ASP A 249 9.93 -17.03 6.47
CA ASP A 249 8.76 -17.64 7.11
C ASP A 249 8.08 -18.65 6.16
N PRO A 250 7.99 -19.95 6.52
CA PRO A 250 7.35 -20.95 5.67
C PRO A 250 5.85 -20.71 5.47
N GLY A 251 5.20 -19.96 6.37
CA GLY A 251 3.80 -19.53 6.24
C GLY A 251 3.59 -18.52 5.11
N TYR A 252 4.50 -17.55 4.97
CA TYR A 252 4.42 -16.58 3.87
C TYR A 252 4.66 -17.24 2.51
N LEU A 253 5.60 -18.18 2.45
CA LEU A 253 5.82 -19.00 1.26
C LEU A 253 4.55 -19.77 0.88
N TRP A 254 3.94 -20.46 1.84
CA TRP A 254 2.72 -21.21 1.61
C TRP A 254 1.57 -20.32 1.10
N VAL A 255 1.37 -19.14 1.69
CA VAL A 255 0.31 -18.21 1.24
C VAL A 255 0.56 -17.76 -0.20
N LEU A 256 1.79 -17.38 -0.54
CA LEU A 256 2.16 -16.97 -1.90
C LEU A 256 1.88 -18.08 -2.92
N GLU A 257 2.23 -19.33 -2.60
CA GLU A 257 1.94 -20.48 -3.46
C GLU A 257 0.43 -20.76 -3.53
N HIS A 258 -0.27 -20.73 -2.40
CA HIS A 258 -1.70 -21.02 -2.31
C HIS A 258 -2.54 -20.05 -3.15
N VAL A 259 -2.38 -18.74 -2.97
CA VAL A 259 -3.21 -17.73 -3.65
C VAL A 259 -2.86 -17.57 -5.13
N THR A 260 -1.76 -18.16 -5.58
CA THR A 260 -1.33 -18.13 -6.99
C THR A 260 -1.44 -19.47 -7.69
N ASP A 261 -2.02 -20.49 -7.05
CA ASP A 261 -2.11 -21.85 -7.58
C ASP A 261 -0.72 -22.41 -7.97
N GLY A 262 0.29 -22.14 -7.14
CA GLY A 262 1.68 -22.55 -7.36
C GLY A 262 2.40 -21.79 -8.49
N LYS A 263 1.76 -20.79 -9.13
CA LYS A 263 2.36 -20.03 -10.24
C LYS A 263 3.39 -19.01 -9.76
N TRP A 264 3.39 -18.64 -8.49
CA TRP A 264 4.43 -17.78 -7.94
C TRP A 264 5.78 -18.51 -7.91
N ARG A 265 6.75 -18.02 -8.69
CA ARG A 265 8.09 -18.59 -8.73
C ARG A 265 8.93 -17.98 -7.63
N ASN A 266 9.22 -18.76 -6.59
CA ASN A 266 10.03 -18.32 -5.46
C ASN A 266 11.48 -18.00 -5.88
N PRO A 267 11.93 -16.74 -5.78
CA PRO A 267 13.30 -16.36 -6.11
C PRO A 267 14.26 -16.44 -4.91
N PHE A 268 13.77 -16.69 -3.69
CA PHE A 268 14.53 -16.60 -2.44
C PHE A 268 14.47 -17.92 -1.65
N HIS A 269 15.41 -18.14 -0.72
CA HIS A 269 15.37 -19.23 0.29
C HIS A 269 14.83 -20.58 -0.22
N ARG A 270 15.45 -21.13 -1.28
CA ARG A 270 14.97 -22.34 -1.98
C ARG A 270 14.93 -23.61 -1.12
N ASN A 271 15.54 -23.57 0.06
CA ASN A 271 15.57 -24.65 1.04
C ASN A 271 14.38 -24.62 2.02
N VAL A 272 13.60 -23.54 2.06
CA VAL A 272 12.42 -23.44 2.93
C VAL A 272 11.26 -24.23 2.32
N LYS A 273 10.65 -25.10 3.11
CA LYS A 273 9.43 -25.84 2.71
C LYS A 273 8.18 -25.05 3.13
N PRO A 274 7.18 -24.88 2.25
CA PRO A 274 5.95 -24.18 2.57
C PRO A 274 5.20 -24.90 3.71
N ARG A 275 4.66 -24.14 4.66
CA ARG A 275 3.82 -24.66 5.76
C ARG A 275 2.56 -23.82 5.88
N ARG A 276 1.39 -24.47 5.84
CA ARG A 276 0.10 -23.79 5.98
C ARG A 276 0.06 -22.98 7.30
N PRO A 277 -0.25 -21.67 7.25
CA PRO A 277 -0.28 -20.85 8.45
C PRO A 277 -1.69 -20.87 9.06
N ASP A 278 -1.92 -21.87 9.92
CA ASP A 278 -3.22 -22.09 10.56
C ASP A 278 -3.62 -20.95 11.51
N GLN A 279 -2.68 -20.10 11.93
CA GLN A 279 -2.98 -18.91 12.74
C GLN A 279 -3.88 -17.86 12.05
N PHE A 280 -4.11 -17.99 10.74
CA PHE A 280 -5.00 -17.09 9.99
C PHE A 280 -6.38 -17.70 9.72
N ALA A 281 -6.61 -18.96 10.10
CA ALA A 281 -7.95 -19.52 10.27
C ALA A 281 -8.43 -19.19 11.68
N GLY A 282 -9.73 -18.97 11.86
CA GLY A 282 -10.29 -18.48 13.11
C GLY A 282 -10.68 -17.00 13.07
N LEU A 283 -10.81 -16.45 14.26
CA LEU A 283 -11.01 -15.03 14.51
C LEU A 283 -9.66 -14.30 14.69
N ARG A 284 -9.46 -13.20 13.96
CA ARG A 284 -8.25 -12.37 14.09
C ARG A 284 -8.59 -10.89 14.18
N VAL A 285 -8.27 -10.29 15.32
CA VAL A 285 -8.41 -8.85 15.56
C VAL A 285 -7.08 -8.15 15.34
N PHE A 286 -7.11 -7.04 14.60
CA PHE A 286 -5.99 -6.12 14.49
C PHE A 286 -6.32 -4.85 15.26
N PRO A 287 -5.71 -4.61 16.45
CA PRO A 287 -5.84 -3.35 17.16
C PRO A 287 -5.32 -2.19 16.32
N LEU A 288 -5.92 -1.00 16.44
CA LEU A 288 -5.46 0.20 15.73
C LEU A 288 -4.03 0.55 16.13
N ASP A 289 -3.18 0.94 15.17
CA ASP A 289 -1.81 1.32 15.49
C ASP A 289 -1.81 2.55 16.41
N ARG A 290 -1.04 2.51 17.50
CA ARG A 290 -1.00 3.59 18.49
C ARG A 290 -0.60 4.93 17.87
N GLN A 291 0.29 4.94 16.88
CA GLN A 291 0.68 6.16 16.21
C GLN A 291 -0.42 6.71 15.31
N LEU A 292 -1.15 5.83 14.62
CA LEU A 292 -2.31 6.20 13.81
C LEU A 292 -3.47 6.70 14.67
N TYR A 293 -3.79 6.03 15.78
CA TYR A 293 -4.76 6.49 16.78
C TYR A 293 -4.43 7.92 17.24
N GLU A 294 -3.19 8.15 17.64
CA GLU A 294 -2.72 9.47 18.11
C GLU A 294 -2.72 10.53 17.01
N TYR A 295 -2.50 10.13 15.76
CA TYR A 295 -2.62 11.02 14.61
C TYR A 295 -4.07 11.44 14.41
N THR A 296 -5.00 10.48 14.35
CA THR A 296 -6.44 10.72 14.19
C THR A 296 -7.02 11.56 15.31
N ARG A 297 -6.52 11.40 16.55
CA ARG A 297 -6.92 12.22 17.70
C ARG A 297 -6.65 13.72 17.51
N ARG A 298 -5.65 14.10 16.70
CA ARG A 298 -5.10 15.46 16.65
C ARG A 298 -5.20 16.11 15.26
N ARG A 299 -5.64 15.38 14.24
CA ARG A 299 -5.61 15.83 12.84
C ARG A 299 -6.94 15.55 12.14
N PRO A 300 -7.52 16.54 11.46
CA PRO A 300 -8.62 16.31 10.54
C PRO A 300 -8.12 15.67 9.24
N PHE A 301 -9.05 15.09 8.48
CA PHE A 301 -8.82 14.55 7.14
C PHE A 301 -9.66 15.34 6.12
N TYR A 302 -9.10 15.59 4.94
CA TYR A 302 -9.77 16.30 3.83
C TYR A 302 -10.42 17.64 4.20
N GLY A 303 -9.85 18.39 5.15
CA GLY A 303 -10.39 19.69 5.58
C GLY A 303 -11.69 19.60 6.39
N GLY A 304 -12.16 18.38 6.71
CA GLY A 304 -13.32 18.16 7.56
C GLY A 304 -13.06 18.50 9.04
N PRO A 305 -14.09 18.42 9.89
CA PRO A 305 -13.93 18.65 11.32
C PRO A 305 -13.00 17.62 11.95
N LEU A 306 -12.29 18.01 13.00
CA LEU A 306 -11.55 17.07 13.84
C LEU A 306 -12.55 16.11 14.50
N SER A 307 -12.36 14.81 14.31
CA SER A 307 -13.21 13.75 14.86
C SER A 307 -12.33 12.78 15.66
N PRO A 308 -11.95 13.13 16.91
CA PRO A 308 -11.12 12.27 17.73
C PRO A 308 -11.79 10.91 17.96
N PRO A 309 -11.01 9.83 18.14
CA PRO A 309 -11.55 8.56 18.59
C PRO A 309 -12.29 8.74 19.93
N ASN A 310 -13.45 8.13 20.07
CA ASN A 310 -14.31 8.17 21.25
C ASN A 310 -14.35 6.85 22.02
N VAL A 311 -13.48 5.92 21.66
CA VAL A 311 -13.16 4.70 22.41
C VAL A 311 -11.70 4.76 22.82
N PRO A 312 -11.30 4.15 23.96
CA PRO A 312 -9.91 4.21 24.40
C PRO A 312 -8.98 3.42 23.45
N PRO A 313 -7.67 3.74 23.41
CA PRO A 313 -6.72 3.11 22.49
C PRO A 313 -6.68 1.59 22.55
N GLU A 314 -6.87 1.00 23.73
CA GLU A 314 -6.89 -0.43 23.97
C GLU A 314 -8.13 -1.14 23.41
N ALA A 315 -9.24 -0.41 23.24
CA ALA A 315 -10.47 -0.93 22.64
C ALA A 315 -10.53 -0.67 21.13
N ALA A 316 -9.83 0.36 20.64
CA ALA A 316 -9.83 0.70 19.21
C ALA A 316 -9.19 -0.41 18.37
N PHE A 317 -9.93 -0.90 17.38
CA PHE A 317 -9.43 -1.86 16.40
C PHE A 317 -9.46 -1.28 14.99
N ASP A 318 -8.63 -1.85 14.13
CA ASP A 318 -8.49 -1.49 12.74
C ASP A 318 -9.41 -2.34 11.87
N LYS A 319 -9.23 -3.67 11.92
CA LYS A 319 -10.06 -4.66 11.23
C LYS A 319 -10.20 -5.92 12.08
N ILE A 320 -11.30 -6.65 11.86
CA ILE A 320 -11.50 -8.00 12.41
C ILE A 320 -11.80 -8.94 11.26
N ALA A 321 -10.97 -9.97 11.11
CA ALA A 321 -11.13 -10.99 10.09
C ALA A 321 -11.68 -12.28 10.72
N PHE A 322 -12.69 -12.86 10.08
CA PHE A 322 -13.20 -14.20 10.35
C PHE A 322 -12.84 -15.03 9.13
N ARG A 323 -12.13 -16.14 9.34
CA ARG A 323 -11.79 -17.07 8.27
C ARG A 323 -12.05 -18.49 8.74
N GLU A 324 -13.04 -19.16 8.18
CA GLU A 324 -13.35 -20.54 8.53
C GLU A 324 -12.17 -21.46 8.23
N SER A 325 -11.59 -21.35 7.03
CA SER A 325 -10.39 -22.10 6.64
C SER A 325 -9.73 -21.47 5.41
N TRP A 326 -8.65 -22.10 4.95
CA TRP A 326 -7.99 -21.75 3.69
C TRP A 326 -8.65 -22.37 2.44
N ASP A 327 -9.78 -23.08 2.56
CA ASP A 327 -10.56 -23.48 1.38
C ASP A 327 -11.07 -22.22 0.65
N LYS A 328 -11.01 -22.21 -0.68
CA LYS A 328 -11.48 -21.11 -1.52
C LYS A 328 -12.99 -20.89 -1.44
N ASN A 329 -13.72 -21.92 -1.03
CA ASN A 329 -15.17 -21.88 -0.83
C ASN A 329 -15.57 -21.64 0.64
N ALA A 330 -14.59 -21.60 1.56
CA ALA A 330 -14.86 -21.37 2.97
C ALA A 330 -15.36 -19.96 3.23
N GLN A 331 -16.04 -19.84 4.37
CA GLN A 331 -16.59 -18.59 4.82
C GLN A 331 -15.49 -17.61 5.25
N TYR A 332 -15.64 -16.36 4.82
CA TYR A 332 -14.76 -15.27 5.22
C TYR A 332 -15.55 -13.98 5.40
N LEU A 333 -15.28 -13.25 6.49
CA LEU A 333 -15.88 -11.95 6.75
C LEU A 333 -14.80 -10.98 7.23
N LEU A 334 -14.86 -9.74 6.73
CA LEU A 334 -14.05 -8.63 7.25
C LEU A 334 -14.96 -7.55 7.83
N LEU A 335 -14.69 -7.15 9.07
CA LEU A 335 -15.33 -6.04 9.77
C LEU A 335 -14.37 -4.86 9.86
N ASP A 336 -14.88 -3.66 9.62
CA ASP A 336 -14.12 -2.42 9.76
C ASP A 336 -14.20 -1.82 11.16
N GLY A 337 -13.08 -1.42 11.75
CA GLY A 337 -13.02 -0.67 13.00
C GLY A 337 -12.61 0.78 12.86
N PHE A 338 -12.17 1.22 11.69
CA PHE A 338 -11.50 2.51 11.50
C PHE A 338 -11.88 3.20 10.18
N GLY A 339 -13.02 3.89 10.12
CA GLY A 339 -13.47 4.63 8.93
C GLY A 339 -12.90 6.05 8.83
N ARG A 340 -11.57 6.22 8.95
CA ARG A 340 -10.86 7.50 8.77
C ARG A 340 -9.51 7.30 8.10
N GLY A 341 -8.88 8.38 7.65
CA GLY A 341 -7.58 8.29 7.01
C GLY A 341 -7.49 9.06 5.71
N LYS A 342 -6.47 8.77 4.92
CA LYS A 342 -6.48 9.12 3.49
C LYS A 342 -7.19 8.02 2.72
N HIS A 343 -7.89 8.41 1.67
CA HIS A 343 -8.76 7.54 0.85
C HIS A 343 -9.86 6.86 1.67
N LEU A 344 -10.27 7.52 2.76
CA LEU A 344 -11.27 7.04 3.71
C LEU A 344 -12.65 6.96 3.06
N HIS A 345 -13.45 6.03 3.58
CA HIS A 345 -14.91 6.05 3.57
C HIS A 345 -15.44 6.27 5.00
N PHE A 346 -16.72 6.59 5.17
CA PHE A 346 -17.36 6.77 6.48
C PHE A 346 -18.10 5.50 6.90
N ASP A 347 -17.34 4.42 7.05
CA ASP A 347 -17.75 3.01 7.13
C ASP A 347 -17.33 2.32 8.46
N THR A 348 -17.06 3.10 9.52
CA THR A 348 -16.70 2.54 10.83
C THR A 348 -17.75 1.53 11.32
N ASN A 349 -17.33 0.30 11.63
CA ASN A 349 -18.16 -0.85 12.03
C ASN A 349 -19.02 -1.49 10.90
N ALA A 350 -18.68 -1.22 9.63
CA ALA A 350 -19.26 -1.87 8.45
C ALA A 350 -18.73 -3.28 8.23
N ILE A 351 -19.56 -4.16 7.66
CA ILE A 351 -19.09 -5.42 7.07
C ILE A 351 -18.55 -5.12 5.68
N ILE A 352 -17.24 -5.18 5.52
CA ILE A 352 -16.58 -4.85 4.24
C ILE A 352 -16.86 -5.93 3.19
N VAL A 353 -16.81 -7.20 3.61
CA VAL A 353 -17.09 -8.32 2.72
C VAL A 353 -17.62 -9.51 3.49
N LEU A 354 -18.53 -10.26 2.86
CA LEU A 354 -18.91 -11.62 3.27
C LEU A 354 -18.73 -12.55 2.07
N VAL A 355 -17.90 -13.57 2.25
CA VAL A 355 -17.69 -14.67 1.30
C VAL A 355 -18.31 -15.93 1.88
N ASP A 356 -19.06 -16.65 1.06
CA ASP A 356 -19.55 -18.00 1.37
C ASP A 356 -19.72 -18.80 0.07
N ARG A 357 -19.35 -20.08 0.09
CA ARG A 357 -19.44 -21.01 -1.05
C ARG A 357 -18.79 -20.49 -2.33
N GLY A 358 -17.67 -19.77 -2.17
CA GLY A 358 -16.93 -19.21 -3.29
C GLY A 358 -17.52 -17.92 -3.87
N GLU A 359 -18.61 -17.39 -3.32
CA GLU A 359 -19.24 -16.15 -3.78
C GLU A 359 -19.09 -15.03 -2.75
N ARG A 360 -19.05 -13.77 -3.24
CA ARG A 360 -19.07 -12.56 -2.40
C ARG A 360 -20.50 -12.05 -2.31
N TRP A 361 -21.12 -12.21 -1.15
CA TRP A 361 -22.53 -11.87 -0.89
C TRP A 361 -22.72 -10.43 -0.42
N LEU A 362 -21.79 -9.94 0.40
CA LEU A 362 -21.71 -8.52 0.79
C LEU A 362 -20.38 -7.97 0.28
N ILE A 363 -20.40 -6.75 -0.23
CA ILE A 363 -19.27 -6.08 -0.85
C ILE A 363 -19.34 -4.58 -0.52
N ASP A 364 -18.20 -3.98 -0.20
CA ASP A 364 -18.04 -2.54 0.03
C ASP A 364 -17.07 -1.85 -0.95
N HIS A 365 -16.59 -2.61 -1.96
CA HIS A 365 -15.67 -2.11 -2.96
C HIS A 365 -16.26 -0.92 -3.74
N ASP A 366 -15.81 0.28 -3.42
CA ASP A 366 -16.19 1.47 -4.17
C ASP A 366 -15.06 2.51 -4.20
N TYR A 367 -15.21 3.52 -5.05
CA TYR A 367 -14.24 4.56 -5.28
C TYR A 367 -14.90 5.93 -5.19
N LEU A 368 -14.47 6.74 -4.22
CA LEU A 368 -15.03 8.05 -3.88
C LEU A 368 -16.46 8.05 -3.31
N THR A 369 -17.07 6.88 -3.12
CA THR A 369 -18.35 6.74 -2.40
C THR A 369 -18.09 6.64 -0.91
N ARG A 370 -18.30 7.74 -0.18
CA ARG A 370 -17.90 7.84 1.24
C ARG A 370 -19.03 7.78 2.24
N ASN A 371 -20.28 7.93 1.81
CA ASN A 371 -21.40 8.16 2.74
C ASN A 371 -21.79 6.87 3.46
N SER A 372 -22.10 6.95 4.75
CA SER A 372 -22.49 5.81 5.59
C SER A 372 -23.75 5.06 5.11
N THR A 373 -24.53 5.65 4.21
CA THR A 373 -25.72 5.04 3.58
C THR A 373 -25.38 4.02 2.50
N GLU A 374 -24.15 4.04 1.98
CA GLU A 374 -23.70 3.21 0.86
C GLU A 374 -22.93 1.96 1.33
N HIS A 375 -22.75 1.79 2.64
CA HIS A 375 -21.92 0.74 3.24
C HIS A 375 -22.78 -0.27 4.03
N ASN A 376 -22.26 -1.49 4.27
CA ASN A 376 -22.96 -2.56 4.99
C ASN A 376 -22.92 -2.34 6.52
N MET A 377 -23.51 -1.25 6.96
CA MET A 377 -23.48 -0.74 8.33
C MET A 377 -24.84 -0.22 8.78
N VAL A 378 -24.91 0.17 10.05
CA VAL A 378 -26.07 0.88 10.60
C VAL A 378 -25.78 2.38 10.54
N SER A 379 -26.61 3.11 9.80
CA SER A 379 -26.64 4.58 9.85
C SER A 379 -27.67 5.05 10.88
N VAL A 380 -27.32 6.04 11.69
CA VAL A 380 -28.17 6.54 12.78
C VAL A 380 -28.72 7.92 12.42
N MET A 381 -30.04 8.05 12.47
CA MET A 381 -30.75 9.33 12.42
C MET A 381 -31.42 9.60 13.76
N ARG A 382 -31.23 10.80 14.31
CA ARG A 382 -31.90 11.24 15.53
C ARG A 382 -32.69 12.51 15.25
N ASN A 383 -33.96 12.53 15.66
CA ASN A 383 -34.88 13.65 15.42
C ASN A 383 -34.94 14.07 13.93
N GLY A 384 -34.95 13.08 13.02
CA GLY A 384 -34.99 13.30 11.58
C GLY A 384 -33.70 13.86 10.96
N ARG A 385 -32.57 13.85 11.69
CA ARG A 385 -31.29 14.38 11.23
C ARG A 385 -30.16 13.37 11.39
N ALA A 386 -29.25 13.35 10.40
CA ALA A 386 -27.95 12.70 10.45
C ALA A 386 -26.87 13.77 10.20
N ASP A 387 -26.72 14.69 11.15
CA ASP A 387 -25.84 15.87 11.06
C ASP A 387 -24.42 15.61 11.57
N ARG A 388 -24.11 14.37 11.98
CA ARG A 388 -22.78 13.96 12.44
C ARG A 388 -22.26 12.80 11.60
N LEU A 389 -20.96 12.88 11.27
CA LEU A 389 -20.24 11.74 10.70
C LEU A 389 -20.19 10.59 11.71
N VAL A 390 -20.22 9.35 11.22
CA VAL A 390 -19.93 8.17 12.06
C VAL A 390 -18.59 8.39 12.77
N PRO A 391 -18.46 8.07 14.07
CA PRO A 391 -17.19 8.17 14.79
C PRO A 391 -16.02 7.49 14.09
N SER A 392 -14.81 7.96 14.35
CA SER A 392 -13.61 7.52 13.64
C SER A 392 -13.13 6.11 14.00
N CYS A 393 -13.54 5.59 15.15
CA CYS A 393 -13.13 4.27 15.63
C CYS A 393 -14.32 3.52 16.24
N ALA A 394 -14.38 2.23 16.01
CA ALA A 394 -15.21 1.29 16.77
C ALA A 394 -14.40 0.73 17.94
N GLY A 395 -15.10 0.41 19.03
CA GLY A 395 -14.55 -0.27 20.19
C GLY A 395 -14.81 -1.77 20.13
N LEU A 396 -13.81 -2.58 20.45
CA LEU A 396 -13.99 -4.00 20.73
C LEU A 396 -14.38 -4.18 22.20
N ILE A 397 -15.56 -4.74 22.45
CA ILE A 397 -16.05 -5.04 23.80
C ILE A 397 -15.53 -6.41 24.24
N CYS A 398 -15.77 -7.42 23.40
CA CYS A 398 -15.32 -8.78 23.67
C CYS A 398 -15.17 -9.58 22.37
N GLN A 399 -14.37 -10.63 22.46
CA GLN A 399 -14.16 -11.60 21.40
C GLN A 399 -14.09 -13.01 21.99
N ALA A 400 -14.51 -14.00 21.22
CA ALA A 400 -14.30 -15.41 21.52
C ALA A 400 -14.12 -16.21 20.23
N ASP A 401 -13.16 -17.13 20.24
CA ASP A 401 -13.02 -18.18 19.23
C ASP A 401 -13.23 -19.52 19.93
N VAL A 402 -14.42 -20.09 19.77
CA VAL A 402 -14.85 -21.30 20.49
C VAL A 402 -14.55 -22.51 19.62
N GLY A 403 -13.42 -23.15 19.90
CA GLY A 403 -13.01 -24.42 19.32
C GLY A 403 -12.74 -24.37 17.81
N GLY A 404 -12.43 -23.20 17.24
CA GLY A 404 -12.29 -23.02 15.79
C GLY A 404 -13.59 -23.35 15.04
N ARG A 405 -14.73 -23.21 15.72
CA ARG A 405 -16.08 -23.52 15.22
C ARG A 405 -17.08 -22.39 15.40
N ILE A 406 -16.78 -21.39 16.23
CA ILE A 406 -17.63 -20.21 16.36
C ILE A 406 -16.71 -19.03 16.68
N GLY A 407 -16.68 -18.04 15.79
CA GLY A 407 -16.11 -16.73 16.07
C GLY A 407 -17.22 -15.79 16.51
N LEU A 408 -17.04 -15.13 17.65
CA LEU A 408 -17.98 -14.14 18.20
C LEU A 408 -17.23 -12.86 18.48
N VAL A 409 -17.78 -11.73 18.05
CA VAL A 409 -17.34 -10.42 18.53
C VAL A 409 -18.53 -9.56 18.92
N SER A 410 -18.31 -8.72 19.93
CA SER A 410 -19.19 -7.60 20.24
C SER A 410 -18.39 -6.33 20.05
N THR A 411 -18.88 -5.46 19.17
CA THR A 411 -18.28 -4.14 18.90
C THR A 411 -19.27 -3.04 19.15
N GLU A 412 -18.76 -1.84 19.41
CA GLU A 412 -19.55 -0.63 19.63
C GLU A 412 -19.07 0.55 18.80
N VAL A 413 -20.00 1.44 18.47
CA VAL A 413 -19.71 2.78 18.01
C VAL A 413 -20.40 3.73 18.99
N ARG A 414 -19.60 4.44 19.80
CA ARG A 414 -20.12 5.34 20.84
C ARG A 414 -20.59 6.66 20.25
N ASP A 415 -21.54 7.35 20.88
CA ASP A 415 -21.97 8.72 20.57
C ASP A 415 -22.40 9.02 19.13
N TYR A 416 -22.72 8.01 18.31
CA TYR A 416 -23.14 8.24 16.94
C TYR A 416 -24.52 8.89 16.91
N CYS A 417 -24.58 10.14 16.44
CA CYS A 417 -25.78 10.98 16.50
C CYS A 417 -26.39 11.09 17.91
N GLY A 418 -25.55 11.00 18.94
CA GLY A 418 -25.95 11.12 20.36
C GLY A 418 -26.69 9.91 20.91
N VAL A 419 -26.70 8.78 20.20
CA VAL A 419 -27.03 7.47 20.78
C VAL A 419 -25.76 7.01 21.51
N GLY A 420 -25.69 7.19 22.84
CA GLY A 420 -24.40 7.00 23.54
C GLY A 420 -24.36 6.91 25.06
N ASP A 421 -25.10 7.73 25.83
CA ASP A 421 -24.85 7.73 27.29
C ASP A 421 -25.38 6.49 28.04
N SER A 422 -26.25 5.69 27.41
CA SER A 422 -26.81 4.44 27.99
C SER A 422 -27.02 3.32 26.97
N ALA A 423 -26.67 3.54 25.71
CA ALA A 423 -26.84 2.56 24.63
C ALA A 423 -25.69 2.71 23.63
N ALA A 424 -24.65 1.90 23.80
CA ALA A 424 -23.74 1.62 22.70
C ALA A 424 -24.55 0.99 21.55
N LEU A 425 -24.28 1.38 20.30
CA LEU A 425 -24.71 0.57 19.16
C LEU A 425 -23.90 -0.72 19.16
N ASN A 426 -24.35 -1.68 19.96
CA ASN A 426 -23.73 -2.98 20.10
C ASN A 426 -24.08 -3.84 18.89
N ARG A 427 -23.11 -4.06 18.02
CA ARG A 427 -23.25 -5.05 16.95
C ARG A 427 -22.64 -6.35 17.46
N ARG A 428 -23.50 -7.30 17.81
CA ARG A 428 -23.09 -8.70 18.00
C ARG A 428 -23.06 -9.36 16.64
N ILE A 429 -21.87 -9.54 16.08
CA ILE A 429 -21.70 -10.38 14.89
C ILE A 429 -21.35 -11.76 15.40
N GLY A 430 -22.34 -12.65 15.35
CA GLY A 430 -22.16 -14.07 15.61
C GLY A 430 -23.45 -14.79 15.91
N GLU A 431 -24.04 -15.33 14.84
CA GLU A 431 -24.50 -16.71 14.77
C GLU A 431 -24.31 -17.17 13.32
N HIS A 432 -23.68 -18.33 13.15
CA HIS A 432 -23.02 -18.85 11.93
C HIS A 432 -21.64 -18.21 11.70
N LEU A 433 -20.55 -18.97 11.59
CA LEU A 433 -20.13 -19.61 10.34
C LEU A 433 -19.04 -20.67 10.61
N TYR A 434 -19.39 -21.82 11.18
CA TYR A 434 -18.67 -23.08 10.91
C TYR A 434 -19.68 -24.24 10.91
N ARG A 435 -19.99 -24.78 9.74
CA ARG A 435 -20.44 -26.17 9.66
C ARG A 435 -19.25 -26.96 9.16
N SER A 436 -18.43 -27.46 10.09
CA SER A 436 -17.45 -28.48 9.75
C SER A 436 -18.20 -29.63 9.07
N GLY A 437 -18.00 -29.82 7.77
CA GLY A 437 -18.49 -30.96 6.99
C GLY A 437 -17.80 -32.27 7.37
N ARG A 438 -17.49 -32.51 8.65
CA ARG A 438 -17.22 -33.86 9.14
C ARG A 438 -18.56 -34.51 9.42
N THR A 439 -19.04 -35.26 8.44
CA THR A 439 -19.97 -36.36 8.68
C THR A 439 -19.47 -37.16 9.88
N LEU A 440 -20.32 -37.29 10.89
CA LEU A 440 -20.20 -38.35 11.89
C LEU A 440 -20.49 -39.67 11.16
N SER A 441 -19.43 -40.38 10.80
CA SER A 441 -19.35 -41.85 10.69
C SER A 441 -17.90 -42.26 10.60
#